data_AF-A0A534AUQ4-F1
#
_entry.id   AF-A0A534AUQ4-F1
#
_cell.length_a   1.000
_cell.length_b   1.000
_cell.length_c   1.000
_cell.angle_alpha   90.00
_cell.angle_beta   90.00
_cell.angle_gamma   90.00
#
_symmetry.space_group_name_H-M   'P 1'
#
loop_
_entity.id
_entity.type
_entity.pdbx_description
1 polymer ?
#
loop_
_entity_poly.entity_id
_entity_poly.type
_entity_poly.pdbx_seq_one_letter_code
_entity_poly.pdbx_strand_id
1 'polypeptide(L)'
;MADAAVFARKPQSEAASKTPRSKRPTSVSASPRAESATRRAEAASPRSAEEFATLPGITEILAKEHEKRLALTVVGLDKVPGPYLATIKSCLIHMLRNAAMHGIESPMVRRAENKDETGTIKITFAAAADGYQLVFEDDGVGISAESLKQAALRQQLFGLEEAAAMDSRAAVAMIFRPGFSTWKKPTNDIGRGLGMDEVARAVHGLGGRIGVSTRPGKYTRFTITLPAVAAARSEVA
;
A
#
# COMPACT_ATOMS: atom_id res chain seq x y z
N MET A 1 -26.47 57.71 -26.67
CA MET A 1 -26.73 56.66 -27.67
C MET A 1 -26.83 55.37 -26.87
N ALA A 2 -28.02 54.94 -26.41
CA ALA A 2 -29.20 54.50 -27.18
C ALA A 2 -28.90 53.19 -27.94
N ASP A 3 -29.62 52.07 -27.79
CA ASP A 3 -30.91 51.78 -27.11
C ASP A 3 -30.84 50.39 -26.40
N ALA A 4 -31.55 50.08 -25.30
CA ALA A 4 -33.01 49.77 -25.14
C ALA A 4 -33.47 48.59 -26.05
N ALA A 5 -34.31 47.62 -25.65
CA ALA A 5 -35.42 47.53 -24.68
C ALA A 5 -35.59 46.04 -24.20
N VAL A 6 -36.07 45.67 -22.99
CA VAL A 6 -37.46 45.75 -22.44
C VAL A 6 -38.45 44.93 -23.32
N PHE A 7 -39.33 44.01 -22.89
CA PHE A 7 -39.99 43.56 -21.62
C PHE A 7 -40.56 42.10 -21.88
N ALA A 8 -41.27 41.33 -21.01
CA ALA A 8 -41.32 41.07 -19.56
C ALA A 8 -42.45 40.02 -19.26
N ARG A 9 -42.83 39.83 -17.97
CA ARG A 9 -44.09 39.24 -17.41
C ARG A 9 -44.22 37.71 -17.15
N LYS A 10 -44.23 37.39 -15.84
CA LYS A 10 -45.06 36.38 -15.11
C LYS A 10 -46.58 36.71 -15.25
N PRO A 11 -47.58 35.83 -14.97
CA PRO A 11 -47.78 35.19 -13.64
C PRO A 11 -48.47 33.79 -13.60
N GLN A 12 -49.07 33.48 -12.43
CA GLN A 12 -49.54 32.19 -11.90
C GLN A 12 -50.96 31.78 -12.38
N SER A 13 -51.33 30.50 -12.22
CA SER A 13 -52.53 30.06 -11.46
C SER A 13 -52.65 28.51 -11.40
N GLU A 14 -53.03 27.99 -10.22
CA GLU A 14 -54.13 27.01 -9.94
C GLU A 14 -54.37 25.74 -10.80
N ALA A 15 -54.95 24.63 -10.30
CA ALA A 15 -55.28 24.14 -8.95
C ALA A 15 -55.71 22.65 -9.04
N ALA A 16 -55.86 21.96 -7.90
CA ALA A 16 -56.81 20.83 -7.67
C ALA A 16 -56.76 19.56 -8.59
N SER A 17 -57.24 18.37 -8.23
CA SER A 17 -57.60 17.67 -6.97
C SER A 17 -57.98 16.20 -7.37
N LYS A 18 -58.28 15.35 -6.38
CA LYS A 18 -59.00 14.05 -6.48
C LYS A 18 -58.24 12.79 -6.88
N THR A 19 -57.84 12.03 -5.86
CA THR A 19 -57.86 10.55 -5.86
C THR A 19 -59.28 10.00 -6.12
N PRO A 20 -59.43 8.76 -6.62
CA PRO A 20 -60.08 7.75 -5.76
C PRO A 20 -59.49 6.32 -5.85
N ARG A 21 -59.91 5.47 -4.90
CA ARG A 21 -59.49 4.06 -4.71
C ARG A 21 -60.28 3.06 -5.58
N SER A 22 -59.65 1.94 -5.95
CA SER A 22 -60.29 0.61 -6.13
C SER A 22 -59.22 -0.50 -5.95
N LYS A 23 -59.17 -1.24 -4.83
CA LYS A 23 -59.81 -2.55 -4.53
C LYS A 23 -59.40 -3.75 -5.44
N ARG A 24 -58.40 -4.54 -4.96
CA ARG A 24 -58.33 -6.02 -4.71
C ARG A 24 -59.08 -7.04 -5.62
N PRO A 25 -58.77 -8.37 -5.60
CA PRO A 25 -57.63 -9.12 -4.99
C PRO A 25 -57.04 -10.25 -5.91
N THR A 26 -56.40 -11.27 -5.30
CA THR A 26 -56.00 -12.62 -5.82
C THR A 26 -54.65 -12.73 -6.58
N SER A 27 -53.85 -13.82 -6.53
CA SER A 27 -53.69 -14.91 -5.53
C SER A 27 -52.50 -15.86 -5.90
N VAL A 28 -52.08 -16.73 -4.97
CA VAL A 28 -51.38 -18.04 -5.17
C VAL A 28 -49.82 -18.11 -5.14
N SER A 29 -49.36 -18.75 -4.04
CA SER A 29 -48.28 -19.76 -3.85
C SER A 29 -46.76 -19.50 -3.81
N ALA A 30 -46.16 -20.30 -2.91
CA ALA A 30 -44.93 -21.11 -3.06
C ALA A 30 -43.56 -20.58 -2.56
N SER A 31 -43.43 -20.60 -1.22
CA SER A 31 -42.39 -21.37 -0.49
C SER A 31 -40.88 -20.97 -0.54
N PRO A 32 -40.06 -21.43 0.45
CA PRO A 32 -38.87 -20.70 0.85
C PRO A 32 -37.53 -21.41 0.57
N ARG A 33 -36.46 -20.61 0.45
CA ARG A 33 -35.06 -20.86 0.85
C ARG A 33 -34.31 -19.53 0.66
N ALA A 34 -33.71 -18.97 1.71
CA ALA A 34 -32.35 -19.28 2.16
C ALA A 34 -31.29 -18.95 1.09
N GLU A 35 -30.56 -17.87 1.30
CA GLU A 35 -29.20 -18.04 1.82
C GLU A 35 -28.71 -16.75 2.51
N SER A 36 -28.33 -16.92 3.77
CA SER A 36 -27.71 -15.90 4.58
C SER A 36 -26.31 -15.58 4.03
N ALA A 37 -26.18 -14.45 3.34
CA ALA A 37 -24.90 -13.84 2.99
C ALA A 37 -24.20 -13.27 4.25
N THR A 38 -24.00 -14.13 5.25
CA THR A 38 -23.19 -13.86 6.42
C THR A 38 -21.75 -13.74 5.94
N ARG A 39 -21.34 -12.51 5.59
CA ARG A 39 -19.93 -12.16 5.51
C ARG A 39 -19.33 -12.45 6.89
N ARG A 40 -18.76 -13.64 7.05
CA ARG A 40 -17.83 -13.93 8.15
C ARG A 40 -16.70 -12.92 7.96
N ALA A 41 -16.75 -11.84 8.74
CA ALA A 41 -15.55 -11.10 9.02
C ALA A 41 -14.58 -12.11 9.63
N GLU A 42 -13.47 -12.40 8.94
CA GLU A 42 -12.34 -13.09 9.56
C GLU A 42 -11.98 -12.29 10.80
N ALA A 43 -12.28 -12.89 11.96
CA ALA A 43 -12.00 -12.27 13.23
C ALA A 43 -10.49 -12.13 13.38
N ALA A 44 -10.06 -11.00 13.91
CA ALA A 44 -8.65 -10.73 14.18
C ALA A 44 -8.03 -11.91 14.94
N SER A 45 -6.93 -12.47 14.43
CA SER A 45 -6.27 -13.58 15.08
C SER A 45 -5.36 -13.04 16.18
N PRO A 46 -5.55 -13.39 17.48
CA PRO A 46 -4.75 -12.82 18.57
C PRO A 46 -3.24 -13.02 18.34
N ARG A 47 -2.88 -14.17 17.76
CA ARG A 47 -1.52 -14.56 17.37
C ARG A 47 -0.86 -13.58 16.36
N SER A 48 -1.65 -12.92 15.52
CA SER A 48 -1.13 -11.95 14.55
C SER A 48 -0.79 -10.60 15.19
N ALA A 49 -1.62 -10.13 16.13
CA ALA A 49 -1.36 -8.89 16.85
C ALA A 49 -0.07 -8.99 17.70
N GLU A 50 0.13 -10.13 18.36
CA GLU A 50 1.37 -10.46 19.10
C GLU A 50 2.60 -10.48 18.18
N GLU A 51 2.49 -11.11 17.00
CA GLU A 51 3.61 -11.23 16.05
C GLU A 51 4.14 -9.85 15.63
N PHE A 52 3.26 -8.89 15.37
CA PHE A 52 3.62 -7.54 14.92
C PHE A 52 3.82 -6.51 16.04
N ALA A 53 3.60 -6.87 17.32
CA ALA A 53 3.73 -5.96 18.47
C ALA A 53 5.13 -5.32 18.62
N THR A 54 6.16 -5.92 18.00
CA THR A 54 7.55 -5.43 18.03
C THR A 54 7.84 -4.31 17.01
N LEU A 55 6.99 -4.10 16.00
CA LEU A 55 7.27 -3.13 14.92
C LEU A 55 7.44 -1.66 15.39
N PRO A 56 6.66 -1.15 16.37
CA PRO A 56 6.87 0.20 16.90
C PRO A 56 8.25 0.35 17.55
N GLY A 57 8.65 -0.59 18.41
CA GLY A 57 9.97 -0.57 19.07
C GLY A 57 11.13 -0.67 18.09
N ILE A 58 11.00 -1.49 17.03
CA ILE A 58 11.98 -1.55 15.94
C ILE A 58 12.07 -0.20 15.22
N THR A 59 10.95 0.48 15.00
CA THR A 59 10.93 1.81 14.36
C THR A 59 11.60 2.87 15.23
N GLU A 60 11.40 2.84 16.55
CA GLU A 60 12.10 3.75 17.48
C GLU A 60 13.62 3.52 17.52
N ILE A 61 14.06 2.26 17.44
CA ILE A 61 15.49 1.91 17.36
C ILE A 61 16.09 2.49 16.07
N LEU A 62 15.46 2.22 14.91
CA LEU A 62 15.90 2.72 13.62
C LEU A 62 15.87 4.26 13.51
N ALA A 63 14.90 4.91 14.16
CA ALA A 63 14.83 6.36 14.25
C ALA A 63 16.06 6.95 14.98
N LYS A 64 16.43 6.34 16.12
CA LYS A 64 17.61 6.73 16.91
C LYS A 64 18.92 6.43 16.17
N GLU A 65 19.04 5.25 15.58
CA GLU A 65 20.24 4.78 14.85
C GLU A 65 20.58 5.67 13.64
N HIS A 66 19.58 6.29 13.01
CA HIS A 66 19.76 7.15 11.83
C HIS A 66 19.51 8.64 12.10
N GLU A 67 19.42 9.07 13.36
CA GLU A 67 19.20 10.46 13.78
C GLU A 67 17.96 11.12 13.12
N LYS A 68 16.88 10.35 12.98
CA LYS A 68 15.62 10.74 12.33
C LYS A 68 14.46 10.70 13.30
N ARG A 69 13.36 11.36 12.96
CA ARG A 69 12.08 11.26 13.66
C ARG A 69 11.12 10.47 12.79
N LEU A 70 10.56 9.39 13.33
CA LEU A 70 9.66 8.48 12.60
C LEU A 70 8.37 8.28 13.41
N ALA A 71 7.22 8.35 12.75
CA ALA A 71 5.92 8.00 13.28
C ALA A 71 5.36 6.79 12.50
N LEU A 72 5.08 5.69 13.20
CA LEU A 72 4.51 4.48 12.59
C LEU A 72 3.00 4.41 12.83
N THR A 73 2.23 4.30 11.74
CA THR A 73 0.80 3.98 11.77
C THR A 73 0.57 2.57 11.21
N VAL A 74 -0.08 1.71 11.99
CA VAL A 74 -0.40 0.31 11.61
C VAL A 74 -1.91 0.10 11.62
N VAL A 75 -2.45 -0.46 10.53
CA VAL A 75 -3.88 -0.78 10.39
C VAL A 75 -4.04 -2.17 9.78
N GLY A 76 -4.81 -3.06 10.43
CA GLY A 76 -5.24 -4.33 9.83
C GLY A 76 -4.24 -5.48 9.88
N LEU A 77 -3.04 -5.31 10.45
CA LEU A 77 -2.07 -6.41 10.60
C LEU A 77 -2.60 -7.54 11.52
N ASP A 78 -3.59 -7.24 12.36
CA ASP A 78 -4.39 -8.17 13.16
C ASP A 78 -5.20 -9.20 12.33
N LYS A 79 -5.22 -9.03 11.00
CA LYS A 79 -5.96 -9.87 10.04
C LYS A 79 -5.05 -10.67 9.12
N VAL A 80 -3.73 -10.62 9.32
CA VAL A 80 -2.78 -11.38 8.50
C VAL A 80 -2.97 -12.89 8.79
N PRO A 81 -3.24 -13.72 7.77
CA PRO A 81 -3.37 -15.16 7.94
C PRO A 81 -2.11 -15.81 8.52
N GLY A 82 -2.29 -16.84 9.34
CA GLY A 82 -1.22 -17.60 9.99
C GLY A 82 -0.02 -17.96 9.09
N PRO A 83 -0.24 -18.53 7.89
CA PRO A 83 0.86 -18.89 6.96
C PRO A 83 1.69 -17.71 6.44
N TYR A 84 1.20 -16.47 6.55
CA TYR A 84 1.88 -15.28 6.04
C TYR A 84 2.60 -14.48 7.14
N LEU A 85 2.31 -14.75 8.42
CA LEU A 85 2.78 -13.95 9.56
C LEU A 85 4.30 -13.72 9.58
N ALA A 86 5.10 -14.78 9.65
CA ALA A 86 6.56 -14.68 9.75
C ALA A 86 7.18 -13.99 8.53
N THR A 87 6.73 -14.35 7.32
CA THR A 87 7.25 -13.78 6.06
C THR A 87 6.90 -12.31 5.93
N ILE A 88 5.67 -11.91 6.25
CA ILE A 88 5.25 -10.50 6.22
C ILE A 88 5.97 -9.68 7.29
N LYS A 89 6.18 -10.22 8.49
CA LYS A 89 7.00 -9.55 9.52
C LYS A 89 8.42 -9.28 9.04
N SER A 90 9.08 -10.27 8.44
CA SER A 90 10.41 -10.11 7.85
C SER A 90 10.41 -9.01 6.78
N CYS A 91 9.44 -9.03 5.86
CA CYS A 91 9.29 -8.01 4.82
C CYS A 91 9.09 -6.60 5.40
N LEU A 92 8.23 -6.45 6.42
CA LEU A 92 7.95 -5.17 7.08
C LEU A 92 9.17 -4.61 7.82
N ILE A 93 9.92 -5.44 8.55
CA ILE A 93 11.17 -5.03 9.21
C ILE A 93 12.17 -4.50 8.18
N HIS A 94 12.27 -5.15 7.03
CA HIS A 94 13.13 -4.71 5.93
C HIS A 94 12.66 -3.39 5.32
N MET A 95 11.35 -3.23 5.04
CA MET A 95 10.79 -1.98 4.53
C MET A 95 10.95 -0.81 5.51
N LEU A 96 10.77 -1.06 6.82
CA LEU A 96 11.04 -0.07 7.88
C LEU A 96 12.51 0.37 7.88
N ARG A 97 13.45 -0.57 7.74
CA ARG A 97 14.88 -0.25 7.63
C ARG A 97 15.16 0.60 6.38
N ASN A 98 14.58 0.28 5.23
CA ASN A 98 14.78 1.07 4.00
C ASN A 98 14.19 2.48 4.12
N ALA A 99 13.00 2.62 4.72
CA ALA A 99 12.41 3.92 5.01
C ALA A 99 13.30 4.72 5.99
N ALA A 100 13.82 4.11 7.04
CA ALA A 100 14.68 4.79 8.01
C ALA A 100 16.08 5.13 7.46
N MET A 101 16.70 4.28 6.64
CA MET A 101 18.02 4.56 6.04
C MET A 101 17.94 5.56 4.88
N HIS A 102 17.00 5.36 3.94
CA HIS A 102 17.01 6.02 2.63
C HIS A 102 15.72 6.78 2.28
N GLY A 103 14.56 6.34 2.76
CA GLY A 103 13.27 6.97 2.43
C GLY A 103 13.09 8.32 3.13
N ILE A 104 12.98 8.31 4.45
CA ILE A 104 12.79 9.51 5.28
C ILE A 104 14.11 10.28 5.40
N GLU A 105 14.02 11.60 5.24
CA GLU A 105 15.13 12.54 5.34
C GLU A 105 15.35 12.99 6.80
N SER A 106 16.49 13.63 7.10
CA SER A 106 16.71 14.18 8.45
C SER A 106 15.76 15.35 8.75
N PRO A 107 15.42 15.63 10.03
CA PRO A 107 14.52 16.73 10.39
C PRO A 107 14.92 18.08 9.80
N MET A 108 16.23 18.34 9.65
CA MET A 108 16.76 19.55 9.03
C MET A 108 16.46 19.63 7.53
N VAL A 109 16.62 18.52 6.80
CA VAL A 109 16.28 18.45 5.36
C VAL A 109 14.77 18.56 5.16
N ARG A 110 13.97 17.86 5.97
CA ARG A 110 12.50 17.92 5.90
C ARG A 110 11.98 19.34 6.13
N ARG A 111 12.53 20.07 7.11
CA ARG A 111 12.21 21.49 7.34
C ARG A 111 12.56 22.38 6.14
N ALA A 112 13.71 22.14 5.49
CA ALA A 112 14.12 22.87 4.28
C ALA A 112 13.21 22.57 3.06
N GLU A 113 12.64 21.37 2.98
CA GLU A 113 11.65 20.98 1.97
C GLU A 113 10.19 21.35 2.32
N ASN A 114 9.96 22.06 3.43
CA ASN A 114 8.62 22.39 3.97
C ASN A 114 7.76 21.16 4.31
N LYS A 115 8.38 20.07 4.77
CA LYS A 115 7.74 18.88 5.34
C LYS A 115 7.75 18.94 6.87
N ASP A 116 6.90 18.13 7.52
CA ASP A 116 6.98 17.90 8.96
C ASP A 116 8.34 17.32 9.34
N GLU A 117 8.89 17.70 10.48
CA GLU A 117 10.19 17.19 10.97
C GLU A 117 10.17 15.67 11.25
N THR A 118 8.99 15.10 11.40
CA THR A 118 8.70 13.67 11.58
C THR A 118 8.32 13.06 10.23
N GLY A 119 9.02 12.00 9.83
CA GLY A 119 8.60 11.14 8.72
C GLY A 119 7.48 10.21 9.16
N THR A 120 6.45 10.06 8.34
CA THR A 120 5.32 9.17 8.58
C THR A 120 5.49 7.89 7.76
N ILE A 121 5.41 6.74 8.43
CA ILE A 121 5.32 5.42 7.81
C ILE A 121 3.93 4.85 8.10
N LYS A 122 3.21 4.43 7.06
CA LYS A 122 1.88 3.83 7.16
C LYS A 122 1.91 2.41 6.61
N ILE A 123 1.48 1.47 7.44
CA ILE A 123 1.26 0.07 7.08
C ILE A 123 -0.24 -0.21 7.13
N THR A 124 -0.81 -0.70 6.04
CA THR A 124 -2.24 -1.05 5.94
C THR A 124 -2.38 -2.44 5.34
N PHE A 125 -3.08 -3.35 6.03
CA PHE A 125 -3.42 -4.68 5.52
C PHE A 125 -4.94 -4.85 5.45
N ALA A 126 -5.43 -5.38 4.33
CA ALA A 126 -6.85 -5.59 4.10
C ALA A 126 -7.09 -6.81 3.19
N ALA A 127 -8.28 -7.39 3.30
CA ALA A 127 -8.78 -8.32 2.28
C ALA A 127 -9.03 -7.56 0.96
N ALA A 128 -8.70 -8.22 -0.15
CA ALA A 128 -8.95 -7.78 -1.53
C ALA A 128 -9.83 -8.82 -2.25
N ALA A 129 -10.26 -8.55 -3.48
CA ALA A 129 -11.16 -9.44 -4.22
C ALA A 129 -10.65 -10.89 -4.31
N ASP A 130 -9.35 -11.07 -4.57
CA ASP A 130 -8.72 -12.38 -4.82
C ASP A 130 -7.75 -12.81 -3.70
N GLY A 131 -7.90 -12.25 -2.49
CA GLY A 131 -7.01 -12.54 -1.36
C GLY A 131 -6.77 -11.35 -0.46
N TYR A 132 -5.52 -10.89 -0.37
CA TYR A 132 -5.10 -9.84 0.55
C TYR A 132 -4.21 -8.80 -0.12
N GLN A 133 -4.25 -7.58 0.40
CA GLN A 133 -3.37 -6.49 0.03
C GLN A 133 -2.70 -5.90 1.28
N LEU A 134 -1.38 -5.81 1.23
CA LEU A 134 -0.55 -5.05 2.16
C LEU A 134 -0.01 -3.83 1.44
N VAL A 135 -0.19 -2.65 2.03
CA VAL A 135 0.40 -1.39 1.58
C VAL A 135 1.36 -0.90 2.65
N PHE A 136 2.60 -0.66 2.26
CA PHE A 136 3.60 0.06 3.06
C PHE A 136 3.89 1.39 2.36
N GLU A 137 3.81 2.51 3.07
CA GLU A 137 4.01 3.83 2.50
C GLU A 137 4.82 4.73 3.44
N ASP A 138 5.86 5.38 2.92
CA ASP A 138 6.59 6.47 3.56
C ASP A 138 6.31 7.82 2.87
N ASP A 139 6.42 8.93 3.60
CA ASP A 139 6.30 10.30 3.09
C ASP A 139 7.67 10.96 2.83
N GLY A 140 8.65 10.15 2.42
CA GLY A 140 10.04 10.55 2.31
C GLY A 140 10.43 11.22 0.98
N VAL A 141 11.70 11.05 0.62
CA VAL A 141 12.30 11.62 -0.59
C VAL A 141 11.84 10.91 -1.87
N GLY A 142 11.17 9.76 -1.73
CA GLY A 142 10.80 8.91 -2.86
C GLY A 142 12.00 8.31 -3.58
N ILE A 143 11.75 7.66 -4.71
CA ILE A 143 12.78 7.00 -5.52
C ILE A 143 13.02 7.81 -6.80
N SER A 144 14.25 8.32 -6.98
CA SER A 144 14.67 8.96 -8.22
C SER A 144 15.11 7.91 -9.26
N ALA A 145 14.40 7.86 -10.38
CA ALA A 145 14.74 6.99 -11.51
C ALA A 145 16.16 7.24 -12.04
N GLU A 146 16.60 8.50 -12.09
CA GLU A 146 17.97 8.86 -12.49
C GLU A 146 19.01 8.34 -11.48
N SER A 147 18.75 8.45 -10.18
CA SER A 147 19.64 7.88 -9.16
C SER A 147 19.77 6.36 -9.28
N LEU A 148 18.69 5.67 -9.67
CA LEU A 148 18.71 4.22 -9.93
C LEU A 148 19.45 3.86 -11.22
N LYS A 149 19.22 4.58 -12.34
CA LYS A 149 19.98 4.40 -13.60
C LYS A 149 21.48 4.56 -13.36
N GLN A 150 21.87 5.62 -12.66
CA GLN A 150 23.26 5.89 -12.29
C GLN A 150 23.83 4.80 -11.35
N ALA A 151 23.02 4.24 -10.45
CA ALA A 151 23.45 3.10 -9.63
C ALA A 151 23.63 1.81 -10.46
N ALA A 152 22.75 1.56 -11.42
CA ALA A 152 22.81 0.39 -12.29
C ALA A 152 24.04 0.42 -13.21
N LEU A 153 24.36 1.60 -13.77
CA LEU A 153 25.56 1.82 -14.58
C LEU A 153 26.85 1.62 -13.77
N ARG A 154 26.93 2.13 -12.53
CA ARG A 154 28.10 1.90 -11.65
C ARG A 154 28.31 0.43 -11.29
N GLN A 155 27.25 -0.37 -11.27
CA GLN A 155 27.30 -1.82 -11.02
C GLN A 155 27.41 -2.65 -12.30
N GLN A 156 27.53 -2.02 -13.47
CA GLN A 156 27.61 -2.68 -14.78
C GLN A 156 26.45 -3.66 -15.06
N LEU A 157 25.28 -3.40 -14.47
CA LEU A 157 24.08 -4.27 -14.60
C LEU A 157 23.30 -4.05 -15.90
N PHE A 158 23.65 -2.98 -16.64
CA PHE A 158 23.11 -2.56 -17.94
C PHE A 158 24.14 -1.68 -18.67
N GLY A 159 24.05 -1.61 -19.99
CA GLY A 159 24.78 -0.65 -20.82
C GLY A 159 24.27 0.79 -20.70
N LEU A 160 25.08 1.75 -21.16
CA LEU A 160 24.71 3.18 -21.22
C LEU A 160 23.43 3.42 -22.05
N GLU A 161 23.32 2.77 -23.21
CA GLU A 161 22.16 2.90 -24.10
C GLU A 161 20.88 2.30 -23.48
N GLU A 162 20.99 1.13 -22.83
CA GLU A 162 19.87 0.50 -22.13
C GLU A 162 19.36 1.37 -20.98
N ALA A 163 20.26 1.93 -20.16
CA ALA A 163 19.89 2.83 -19.07
C ALA A 163 19.29 4.16 -19.57
N ALA A 164 19.74 4.66 -20.72
CA ALA A 164 19.17 5.84 -21.35
C ALA A 164 17.74 5.56 -21.87
N ALA A 165 17.53 4.41 -22.52
CA ALA A 165 16.25 4.00 -23.11
C ALA A 165 15.17 3.61 -22.07
N MET A 166 15.55 3.29 -20.83
CA MET A 166 14.59 2.96 -19.77
C MET A 166 13.68 4.14 -19.39
N ASP A 167 12.38 3.89 -19.34
CA ASP A 167 11.43 4.77 -18.68
C ASP A 167 11.58 4.73 -17.14
N SER A 168 10.91 5.66 -16.46
CA SER A 168 10.96 5.76 -14.99
C SER A 168 10.39 4.54 -14.27
N ARG A 169 9.46 3.80 -14.90
CA ARG A 169 8.81 2.62 -14.29
C ARG A 169 9.75 1.41 -14.34
N ALA A 170 10.40 1.18 -15.48
CA ALA A 170 11.43 0.18 -15.66
C ALA A 170 12.62 0.44 -14.72
N ALA A 171 13.07 1.70 -14.65
CA ALA A 171 14.13 2.10 -13.73
C ALA A 171 13.76 1.82 -12.25
N VAL A 172 12.54 2.19 -11.82
CA VAL A 172 12.08 1.92 -10.45
C VAL A 172 11.87 0.42 -10.18
N ALA A 173 11.48 -0.39 -11.18
CA ALA A 173 11.39 -1.84 -11.04
C ALA A 173 12.76 -2.52 -10.83
N MET A 174 13.88 -1.87 -11.15
CA MET A 174 15.23 -2.41 -10.93
C MET A 174 15.54 -2.74 -9.47
N ILE A 175 14.85 -2.09 -8.50
CA ILE A 175 15.06 -2.35 -7.07
C ILE A 175 14.78 -3.80 -6.67
N PHE A 176 14.00 -4.54 -7.46
CA PHE A 176 13.70 -5.96 -7.23
C PHE A 176 14.66 -6.92 -7.98
N ARG A 177 15.63 -6.42 -8.77
CA ARG A 177 16.61 -7.28 -9.45
C ARG A 177 17.60 -7.85 -8.43
N PRO A 178 17.88 -9.17 -8.43
CA PRO A 178 18.92 -9.76 -7.60
C PRO A 178 20.27 -9.06 -7.79
N GLY A 179 20.93 -8.73 -6.68
CA GLY A 179 22.24 -8.07 -6.69
C GLY A 179 22.22 -6.57 -7.01
N PHE A 180 21.06 -5.94 -7.25
CA PHE A 180 20.98 -4.49 -7.38
C PHE A 180 20.96 -3.82 -5.99
N SER A 181 21.91 -2.92 -5.74
CA SER A 181 21.91 -2.05 -4.55
C SER A 181 22.08 -0.58 -4.93
N THR A 182 21.55 0.33 -4.12
CA THR A 182 21.79 1.78 -4.27
C THR A 182 23.05 2.26 -3.53
N TRP A 183 23.67 1.42 -2.70
CA TRP A 183 24.81 1.81 -1.85
C TRP A 183 26.12 1.98 -2.65
N LYS A 184 26.94 2.97 -2.26
CA LYS A 184 28.24 3.27 -2.91
C LYS A 184 29.43 2.47 -2.37
N LYS A 185 29.22 1.68 -1.31
CA LYS A 185 30.21 0.81 -0.65
C LYS A 185 29.47 -0.42 -0.12
N PRO A 186 29.99 -1.64 -0.26
CA PRO A 186 29.50 -2.76 0.54
C PRO A 186 29.89 -2.51 2.01
N THR A 187 28.90 -2.22 2.85
CA THR A 187 29.06 -2.26 4.31
C THR A 187 29.05 -3.72 4.76
N ASN A 188 30.01 -4.11 5.60
CA ASN A 188 30.15 -5.50 6.06
C ASN A 188 28.92 -6.01 6.85
N ASP A 189 28.09 -5.11 7.37
CA ASP A 189 26.84 -5.43 8.08
C ASP A 189 25.68 -5.81 7.14
N ILE A 190 25.83 -5.65 5.83
CA ILE A 190 24.83 -6.07 4.83
C ILE A 190 25.31 -7.36 4.19
N GLY A 191 25.03 -8.48 4.87
CA GLY A 191 25.22 -9.82 4.34
C GLY A 191 24.56 -9.97 2.95
N ARG A 192 25.25 -10.70 2.06
CA ARG A 192 24.90 -10.90 0.63
C ARG A 192 23.46 -11.43 0.43
N GLY A 193 22.47 -10.56 0.43
CA GLY A 193 21.07 -10.93 0.23
C GLY A 193 20.01 -9.97 0.78
N LEU A 194 20.36 -9.07 1.71
CA LEU A 194 19.40 -8.12 2.30
C LEU A 194 19.15 -6.91 1.37
N GLY A 195 18.30 -7.11 0.35
CA GLY A 195 17.73 -6.05 -0.48
C GLY A 195 16.22 -6.22 -0.75
N MET A 196 15.65 -5.35 -1.59
CA MET A 196 14.26 -5.50 -2.04
C MET A 196 14.05 -6.71 -2.97
N ASP A 197 15.12 -7.31 -3.48
CA ASP A 197 15.10 -8.60 -4.16
C ASP A 197 14.74 -9.76 -3.22
N GLU A 198 15.17 -9.74 -1.95
CA GLU A 198 14.77 -10.74 -0.95
C GLU A 198 13.31 -10.59 -0.55
N VAL A 199 12.82 -9.36 -0.36
CA VAL A 199 11.40 -9.11 -0.11
C VAL A 199 10.55 -9.54 -1.30
N ALA A 200 10.98 -9.26 -2.54
CA ALA A 200 10.30 -9.75 -3.73
C ALA A 200 10.29 -11.29 -3.79
N ARG A 201 11.43 -11.94 -3.53
CA ARG A 201 11.57 -13.41 -3.49
C ARG A 201 10.66 -14.04 -2.43
N ALA A 202 10.61 -13.46 -1.23
CA ALA A 202 9.76 -13.90 -0.13
C ALA A 202 8.27 -13.78 -0.48
N VAL A 203 7.85 -12.65 -1.06
CA VAL A 203 6.48 -12.42 -1.53
C VAL A 203 6.10 -13.38 -2.67
N HIS A 204 6.99 -13.59 -3.64
CA HIS A 204 6.77 -14.55 -4.73
C HIS A 204 6.68 -15.99 -4.22
N GLY A 205 7.45 -16.35 -3.19
CA GLY A 205 7.37 -17.65 -2.51
C GLY A 205 6.01 -17.93 -1.84
N LEU A 206 5.25 -16.88 -1.50
CA LEU A 206 3.86 -17.00 -1.01
C LEU A 206 2.82 -17.07 -2.16
N GLY A 207 3.25 -17.13 -3.43
CA GLY A 207 2.38 -16.95 -4.60
C GLY A 207 1.89 -15.51 -4.79
N GLY A 208 2.45 -14.56 -4.05
CA GLY A 208 2.11 -13.15 -4.12
C GLY A 208 2.85 -12.38 -5.21
N ARG A 209 2.58 -11.08 -5.28
CA ARG A 209 3.26 -10.11 -6.16
C ARG A 209 3.58 -8.84 -5.39
N ILE A 210 4.73 -8.24 -5.63
CA ILE A 210 5.08 -6.91 -5.12
C ILE A 210 5.13 -5.89 -6.26
N GLY A 211 4.57 -4.71 -6.00
CA GLY A 211 4.69 -3.53 -6.83
C GLY A 211 5.19 -2.34 -6.01
N VAL A 212 5.68 -1.32 -6.71
CA VAL A 212 6.12 -0.05 -6.12
C VAL A 212 5.54 1.11 -6.92
N SER A 213 5.11 2.13 -6.21
CA SER A 213 4.69 3.43 -6.72
C SER A 213 5.41 4.49 -5.91
N THR A 214 5.93 5.53 -6.55
CA THR A 214 6.75 6.54 -5.87
C THR A 214 6.65 7.85 -6.60
N ARG A 215 6.85 8.94 -5.86
CA ARG A 215 7.03 10.28 -6.41
C ARG A 215 8.22 10.94 -5.71
N PRO A 216 9.26 11.36 -6.46
CA PRO A 216 10.38 12.10 -5.91
C PRO A 216 9.93 13.32 -5.09
N GLY A 217 10.57 13.52 -3.95
CA GLY A 217 10.26 14.54 -2.95
C GLY A 217 8.92 14.35 -2.22
N LYS A 218 8.22 13.20 -2.36
CA LYS A 218 6.89 13.02 -1.74
C LYS A 218 6.66 11.69 -1.01
N TYR A 219 6.85 10.55 -1.69
CA TYR A 219 6.52 9.25 -1.08
C TYR A 219 7.15 8.06 -1.81
N THR A 220 7.31 6.96 -1.07
CA THR A 220 7.45 5.61 -1.62
C THR A 220 6.34 4.73 -1.09
N ARG A 221 5.63 4.02 -1.97
CA ARG A 221 4.56 3.08 -1.63
C ARG A 221 4.86 1.72 -2.24
N PHE A 222 5.04 0.72 -1.40
CA PHE A 222 5.04 -0.69 -1.80
C PHE A 222 3.63 -1.27 -1.65
N THR A 223 3.20 -2.04 -2.64
CA THR A 223 1.94 -2.76 -2.63
C THR A 223 2.22 -4.24 -2.84
N ILE A 224 1.98 -5.06 -1.82
CA ILE A 224 2.07 -6.51 -1.88
C ILE A 224 0.64 -7.06 -2.01
N THR A 225 0.41 -7.87 -3.02
CA THR A 225 -0.83 -8.65 -3.17
C THR A 225 -0.51 -10.12 -2.87
N LEU A 226 -1.28 -10.74 -1.99
CA LEU A 226 -1.17 -12.16 -1.63
C LEU A 226 -2.45 -12.89 -2.07
N PRO A 227 -2.37 -14.14 -2.53
CA PRO A 227 -3.57 -14.93 -2.81
C PRO A 227 -4.37 -15.18 -1.53
N ALA A 228 -5.64 -15.56 -1.67
CA ALA A 228 -6.40 -16.09 -0.56
C ALA A 228 -5.73 -17.36 -0.02
N VAL A 229 -5.53 -17.45 1.29
CA VAL A 229 -5.12 -18.72 1.91
C VAL A 229 -6.27 -19.70 1.77
N ALA A 230 -6.00 -20.87 1.20
CA ALA A 230 -6.98 -21.95 1.20
C ALA A 230 -7.30 -22.30 2.66
N ALA A 231 -8.53 -22.01 3.08
CA ALA A 231 -9.03 -22.48 4.37
C ALA A 231 -8.86 -24.00 4.39
N ALA A 232 -8.07 -24.51 5.34
CA ALA A 232 -7.84 -25.93 5.46
C ALA A 232 -9.18 -26.64 5.53
N ARG A 233 -9.47 -27.53 4.57
CA ARG A 233 -10.61 -28.43 4.67
C ARG A 233 -10.41 -29.22 5.95
N SER A 234 -11.31 -29.06 6.91
CA SER A 234 -11.38 -29.98 8.05
C SER A 234 -11.87 -31.32 7.50
N GLU A 235 -10.92 -32.17 7.13
CA GLU A 235 -11.19 -33.60 6.93
C GLU A 235 -11.50 -34.19 8.31
N VAL A 236 -12.78 -34.07 8.67
CA VAL A 236 -13.40 -34.94 9.66
C VAL A 236 -13.89 -36.16 8.88
N ALA A 237 -13.14 -37.25 9.00
CA ALA A 237 -13.47 -38.60 8.55
C ALA A 237 -13.19 -39.56 9.70
#